data_AF-A0A4Q0B1F0-F1
#
_entry.id   AF-A0A4Q0B1F0-F1
#
_cell.length_a   1.000
_cell.length_b   1.000
_cell.length_c   1.000
_cell.angle_alpha   90.00
_cell.angle_beta   90.00
_cell.angle_gamma   90.00
#
_symmetry.space_group_name_H-M   'P 1'
#
loop_
_entity.id
_entity.type
_entity.pdbx_description
1 polymer ?
#
loop_
_entity_poly.entity_id
_entity_poly.type
_entity_poly.pdbx_seq_one_letter_code
_entity_poly.pdbx_strand_id
1 'polypeptide(L)'
;MIKKIFFVILLLLNFTGKVWACAACEEQQSAFLKGITHGPGPDGNLDYFIVSIAMIIVLATLYYSVKWLIKPGETNANHIKQTIFKKDGF
;
A
#
# COMPACT_ATOMS: atom_id res chain seq x y z
N MET A 1 -21.18 16.72 11.03
CA MET A 1 -20.01 17.03 10.18
C MET A 1 -18.75 17.34 10.98
N ILE A 2 -18.82 18.15 12.04
CA ILE A 2 -17.67 18.54 12.89
C ILE A 2 -16.86 17.36 13.45
N LYS A 3 -17.51 16.28 13.90
CA LYS A 3 -16.80 15.06 14.39
C LYS A 3 -15.94 14.38 13.32
N LYS A 4 -16.37 14.38 12.05
CA LYS A 4 -15.61 13.80 10.93
C LYS A 4 -14.40 14.68 10.58
N ILE A 5 -14.59 16.00 10.58
CA ILE A 5 -13.53 16.98 10.34
C ILE A 5 -12.48 16.91 11.45
N PHE A 6 -12.89 16.80 12.71
CA PHE A 6 -11.98 16.63 13.85
C PHE A 6 -11.13 15.36 13.72
N PHE A 7 -11.74 14.25 13.28
CA PHE A 7 -11.02 12.99 13.08
C PHE A 7 -10.00 13.07 11.93
N VAL A 8 -10.34 13.77 10.85
CA VAL A 8 -9.43 14.02 9.71
C VAL A 8 -8.27 14.94 10.12
N ILE A 9 -8.54 15.99 10.91
CA ILE A 9 -7.51 16.89 11.43
C ILE A 9 -6.58 16.15 12.39
N LEU A 10 -7.11 15.30 13.26
CA LEU A 10 -6.33 14.46 14.18
C LEU A 10 -5.44 13.48 13.40
N LEU A 11 -5.94 12.89 12.32
CA LEU A 11 -5.16 11.99 11.45
C LEU A 11 -4.01 12.74 10.74
N LEU A 12 -4.27 13.95 10.25
CA LEU A 12 -3.28 14.78 9.56
C LEU A 12 -2.17 15.29 10.50
N LEU A 13 -2.51 15.58 11.77
CA LEU A 13 -1.55 16.01 12.79
C LEU A 13 -0.55 14.91 13.19
N ASN A 14 -0.89 13.63 13.03
CA ASN A 14 0.01 12.50 13.29
C ASN A 14 0.95 12.20 12.11
N PHE A 15 0.81 12.89 10.98
CA PHE A 15 1.59 12.65 9.76
C PHE A 15 2.91 13.44 9.71
N THR A 16 3.25 14.20 10.75
CA THR A 16 4.43 15.10 10.76
C THR A 16 5.74 14.43 11.18
N GLY A 17 5.79 13.10 11.26
CA GLY A 17 7.05 12.38 11.46
C GLY A 17 7.98 12.63 10.27
N LYS A 18 9.23 13.06 10.52
CA LYS A 18 10.26 13.10 9.47
C LYS A 18 10.49 11.66 9.00
N VAL A 19 9.86 11.26 7.89
CA VAL A 19 10.00 9.93 7.26
C VAL A 19 11.33 9.79 6.51
N TRP A 20 12.32 10.59 6.86
CA TRP A 20 13.63 10.60 6.19
C TRP A 20 14.59 9.74 7.00
N ALA A 21 15.29 8.84 6.31
CA ALA A 21 16.36 8.06 6.91
C ALA A 21 17.41 9.03 7.49
N CYS A 22 17.96 8.73 8.68
CA CYS A 22 19.17 9.41 9.12
C CYS A 22 20.35 8.99 8.23
N ALA A 23 21.44 9.76 8.20
CA ALA A 23 22.60 9.45 7.36
C ALA A 23 23.11 8.00 7.54
N ALA A 24 23.09 7.49 8.78
CA ALA A 24 23.48 6.10 9.05
C ALA A 24 22.51 5.07 8.43
N CYS A 25 21.21 5.34 8.43
CA CYS A 25 20.22 4.47 7.80
C CYS A 25 20.28 4.55 6.27
N GLU A 26 20.62 5.72 5.72
CA GLU A 26 20.75 5.91 4.27
C GLU A 26 21.95 5.14 3.70
N GLU A 27 23.08 5.11 4.42
CA GLU A 27 24.26 4.30 4.05
C GLU A 27 23.99 2.79 4.04
N GLN A 28 23.01 2.31 4.82
CA GLN A 28 22.65 0.90 4.86
C GLN A 28 21.67 0.48 3.76
N GLN A 29 21.04 1.43 3.06
CA GLN A 29 20.11 1.11 1.98
C GLN A 29 20.84 0.46 0.79
N SER A 30 20.12 -0.34 0.00
CA SER A 30 20.70 -0.89 -1.22
C SER A 30 21.12 0.23 -2.17
N ALA A 31 22.25 0.05 -2.86
CA ALA A 31 22.79 1.06 -3.77
C ALA A 31 21.78 1.49 -4.86
N PHE A 32 20.89 0.59 -5.28
CA PHE A 32 19.89 0.86 -6.32
C PHE A 32 18.68 1.64 -5.81
N LEU A 33 18.30 1.52 -4.53
CA LEU A 33 17.09 2.12 -3.96
C LEU A 33 17.38 3.09 -2.80
N LYS A 34 18.63 3.55 -2.69
CA LYS A 34 19.05 4.56 -1.71
C LYS A 34 18.20 5.82 -1.86
N GLY A 35 17.70 6.33 -0.74
CA GLY A 35 16.74 7.44 -0.67
C GLY A 35 15.27 7.05 -0.88
N ILE A 36 14.95 5.83 -1.33
CA ILE A 36 13.58 5.37 -1.59
C ILE A 36 13.13 4.34 -0.55
N THR A 37 13.95 3.32 -0.30
CA THR A 37 13.59 2.22 0.61
C THR A 37 13.89 2.55 2.07
N HIS A 38 13.07 2.07 3.00
CA HIS A 38 13.34 2.21 4.43
C HIS A 38 14.14 0.99 4.90
N GLY A 39 15.30 1.21 5.51
CA GLY A 39 16.13 0.14 6.05
C GLY A 39 17.07 -0.52 5.04
N PRO A 40 17.80 -1.55 5.50
CA PRO A 40 18.82 -2.21 4.69
C PRO A 40 18.23 -3.00 3.52
N GLY A 41 19.00 -3.05 2.44
CA GLY A 41 18.67 -3.87 1.27
C GLY A 41 19.00 -5.36 1.46
N PRO A 42 18.66 -6.20 0.47
CA PRO A 42 19.07 -7.60 0.45
C PRO A 42 20.60 -7.73 0.45
N ASP A 43 21.15 -8.65 1.26
CA ASP A 43 22.60 -8.81 1.44
C ASP A 43 23.24 -9.63 0.31
N GLY A 44 22.52 -10.61 -0.26
CA GLY A 44 23.05 -11.52 -1.29
C GLY A 44 22.14 -11.76 -2.49
N ASN A 45 22.70 -12.41 -3.53
CA ASN A 45 21.97 -12.71 -4.78
C ASN A 45 20.69 -13.53 -4.57
N LEU A 46 20.71 -14.47 -3.62
CA LEU A 46 19.52 -15.27 -3.28
C LEU A 46 18.43 -14.41 -2.66
N ASP A 47 18.80 -13.43 -1.82
CA ASP A 47 17.84 -12.51 -1.21
C ASP A 47 17.21 -11.62 -2.27
N TYR A 48 18.01 -11.12 -3.22
CA TYR A 48 17.48 -10.39 -4.39
C TYR A 48 16.52 -11.23 -5.22
N PHE A 49 16.80 -12.52 -5.42
CA PHE A 49 15.91 -13.42 -6.14
C PHE A 49 14.56 -13.60 -5.42
N ILE A 50 14.60 -13.85 -4.10
CA ILE A 50 13.40 -14.03 -3.27
C ILE A 50 12.56 -12.74 -3.25
N VAL A 51 13.19 -11.59 -3.00
CA VAL A 51 12.50 -10.29 -2.93
C VAL A 51 11.89 -9.92 -4.29
N SER A 52 12.58 -10.24 -5.38
CA SER A 52 12.05 -9.99 -6.74
C SER A 52 10.78 -10.82 -7.02
N ILE A 53 10.76 -12.10 -6.62
CA ILE A 53 9.57 -12.95 -6.75
C ILE A 53 8.44 -12.41 -5.85
N ALA A 54 8.74 -12.06 -4.60
CA ALA A 54 7.76 -11.50 -3.69
C ALA A 54 7.14 -10.21 -4.25
N MET A 55 7.95 -9.32 -4.83
CA MET A 55 7.48 -8.10 -5.49
C MET A 55 6.50 -8.41 -6.62
N ILE A 56 6.80 -9.39 -7.47
CA ILE A 56 5.90 -9.81 -8.57
C ILE A 56 4.55 -10.30 -8.01
N ILE A 57 4.57 -11.13 -6.96
CA ILE A 57 3.35 -11.64 -6.32
C ILE A 57 2.53 -10.49 -5.72
N VAL A 58 3.17 -9.54 -5.03
CA VAL A 58 2.50 -8.36 -4.46
C VAL A 58 1.88 -7.49 -5.54
N LEU A 59 2.59 -7.23 -6.65
CA LEU A 59 2.04 -6.47 -7.77
C LEU A 59 0.85 -7.18 -8.43
N ALA A 60 0.93 -8.50 -8.61
CA ALA A 60 -0.17 -9.29 -9.14
C ALA A 60 -1.39 -9.26 -8.21
N THR A 61 -1.18 -9.49 -6.90
CA THR A 61 -2.27 -9.44 -5.90
C THR A 61 -2.90 -8.06 -5.79
N LEU A 62 -2.09 -6.99 -5.81
CA LEU A 62 -2.60 -5.61 -5.84
C LEU A 62 -3.44 -5.35 -7.09
N TYR A 63 -2.94 -5.76 -8.26
CA TYR A 63 -3.67 -5.63 -9.53
C TYR A 63 -5.03 -6.33 -9.47
N TYR A 64 -5.07 -7.59 -9.03
CA TYR A 64 -6.33 -8.33 -8.93
C TYR A 64 -7.27 -7.79 -7.86
N SER A 65 -6.72 -7.32 -6.73
CA SER A 65 -7.49 -6.67 -5.67
C SER A 65 -8.20 -5.43 -6.21
N VAL A 66 -7.46 -4.53 -6.88
CA VAL A 66 -8.03 -3.33 -7.52
C VAL A 66 -9.02 -3.70 -8.63
N LYS A 67 -8.66 -4.65 -9.51
CA LYS A 67 -9.51 -5.11 -10.62
C LYS A 67 -10.88 -5.55 -10.12
N TRP A 68 -10.94 -6.38 -9.08
CA TRP A 68 -12.20 -6.90 -8.55
C TRP A 68 -12.93 -5.95 -7.62
N LEU A 69 -12.22 -4.99 -7.02
CA LEU A 69 -12.83 -3.88 -6.31
C LEU A 69 -13.52 -2.91 -7.26
N ILE A 70 -13.03 -2.70 -8.49
CA ILE A 70 -13.64 -1.80 -9.49
C ILE A 70 -14.69 -2.52 -10.35
N LYS A 71 -14.41 -3.76 -10.76
CA LYS A 71 -15.31 -4.56 -11.59
C LYS A 71 -15.40 -5.96 -10.99
N PRO A 72 -16.29 -6.18 -10.01
CA PRO A 72 -16.54 -7.50 -9.48
C PRO A 72 -17.08 -8.38 -10.61
N GLY A 73 -16.52 -9.59 -10.77
CA GLY A 73 -16.99 -10.57 -11.76
C GLY A 73 -18.31 -11.26 -11.37
N GLU A 74 -18.89 -10.87 -10.24
CA GLU A 74 -20.15 -11.38 -9.74
C GLU A 74 -21.32 -10.71 -10.46
N THR A 75 -22.30 -11.47 -10.94
CA THR A 75 -23.46 -10.93 -11.67
C THR A 75 -24.67 -10.71 -10.77
N ASN A 76 -24.69 -11.33 -9.57
CA ASN A 76 -25.79 -11.19 -8.64
C ASN A 76 -25.77 -9.81 -7.95
N ALA A 77 -26.80 -9.02 -8.26
CA ALA A 77 -27.03 -7.68 -7.69
C ALA A 77 -27.12 -7.64 -6.16
N ASN A 78 -27.51 -8.74 -5.51
CA ASN A 78 -27.66 -8.82 -4.06
C ASN A 78 -26.43 -9.38 -3.33
N HIS A 79 -25.32 -9.62 -4.05
CA HIS A 79 -24.09 -10.08 -3.42
C HIS A 79 -23.35 -8.94 -2.68
N ILE A 80 -22.72 -9.24 -1.54
CA ILE A 80 -21.94 -8.29 -0.72
C ILE A 80 -20.76 -7.62 -1.47
N LYS A 81 -20.40 -8.13 -2.65
CA LYS A 81 -19.36 -7.54 -3.51
C LYS A 81 -19.90 -6.43 -4.42
N GLN A 82 -21.22 -6.36 -4.61
CA GLN A 82 -21.89 -5.32 -5.40
C GLN A 82 -22.44 -4.17 -4.54
N THR A 83 -22.41 -4.27 -3.21
CA THR A 83 -23.00 -3.28 -2.30
C THR A 83 -22.43 -1.87 -2.46
N ILE A 84 -21.16 -1.73 -2.83
CA ILE A 84 -20.52 -0.43 -3.10
C ILE A 84 -20.91 0.20 -4.45
N PHE A 85 -21.50 -0.59 -5.35
CA PHE A 85 -21.95 -0.17 -6.68
C PHE A 85 -23.46 0.06 -6.77
N LYS A 86 -24.22 -0.32 -5.74
CA LYS A 86 -25.63 0.02 -5.65
C LYS A 86 -25.79 1.54 -5.57
N LYS A 87 -26.70 2.08 -6.37
CA LYS A 87 -26.94 3.53 -6.48
C LYS A 87 -27.64 4.10 -5.23
N ASP A 88 -28.27 3.20 -4.51
CA ASP A 88 -29.01 3.30 -3.26
C ASP A 88 -28.04 3.04 -2.10
N GLY A 89 -27.13 4.00 -1.91
CA GLY A 89 -26.34 4.10 -0.69
C GLY A 89 -27.24 4.65 0.43
N PHE A 90 -27.73 3.76 1.29
CA PHE A 90 -28.74 3.99 2.33
C PHE A 90 -30.16 4.22 1.82
#